data_AF-A0A6M4A695-F1
#
_entry.id   AF-A0A6M4A695-F1
#
_cell.length_a   1.000
_cell.length_b   1.000
_cell.length_c   1.000
_cell.angle_alpha   90.00
_cell.angle_beta   90.00
_cell.angle_gamma   90.00
#
_symmetry.space_group_name_H-M   'P 1'
#
loop_
_entity.id
_entity.type
_entity.pdbx_description
1 polymer ?
#
loop_
_entity_poly.entity_id
_entity_poly.type
_entity_poly.pdbx_seq_one_letter_code
_entity_poly.pdbx_strand_id
1 'polypeptide(L)'
;MDEPGFYIDIFLQPGEFYFGDRETRIRTILGSCVSITLWHPKKHIGGMCHYMLPKNKRHGHNAELDGRYAEDTIHLFMHEIKKSRTHPHDYEVKIFGGGNQFPDQDKRVFSVSDQNVEVGRRLLAQHGFKIKSEHMGGNGHRNIMFDLWSGDVWVKHVEKVMMP
;
A
#
# COMPACT_ATOMS: atom_id res chain seq x y z
N MET A 1 -14.13 -6.05 14.86
CA MET A 1 -14.77 -7.38 14.95
C MET A 1 -13.72 -8.40 15.34
N ASP A 2 -14.14 -9.54 15.87
CA ASP A 2 -13.25 -10.66 16.11
C ASP A 2 -12.79 -11.31 14.80
N GLU A 3 -11.67 -12.03 14.85
CA GLU A 3 -11.13 -12.80 13.73
C GLU A 3 -12.13 -13.87 13.27
N PRO A 4 -12.44 -13.97 11.97
CA PRO A 4 -13.37 -14.96 11.46
C PRO A 4 -12.79 -16.37 11.59
N GLY A 5 -13.64 -17.38 11.77
CA GLY A 5 -13.21 -18.78 11.87
C GLY A 5 -12.56 -19.35 10.59
N PHE A 6 -12.73 -18.66 9.46
CA PHE A 6 -12.04 -18.93 8.20
C PHE A 6 -11.81 -17.61 7.46
N TYR A 7 -10.64 -17.47 6.84
CA TYR A 7 -10.31 -16.36 5.96
C TYR A 7 -9.32 -16.78 4.89
N ILE A 8 -9.28 -16.02 3.80
CA ILE A 8 -8.30 -16.13 2.73
C ILE A 8 -7.06 -15.30 3.12
N ASP A 9 -5.87 -15.89 3.03
CA ASP A 9 -4.60 -15.20 3.25
C ASP A 9 -3.92 -14.92 1.91
N ILE A 10 -3.85 -13.65 1.53
CA ILE A 10 -3.24 -13.19 0.28
C ILE A 10 -1.88 -12.57 0.59
N PHE A 11 -0.82 -13.05 -0.05
CA PHE A 11 0.49 -12.43 0.00
C PHE A 11 0.77 -11.67 -1.29
N LEU A 12 0.80 -10.33 -1.23
CA LEU A 12 1.08 -9.47 -2.38
C LEU A 12 2.58 -9.43 -2.70
N GLN A 13 2.90 -9.74 -3.95
CA GLN A 13 4.20 -9.48 -4.57
C GLN A 13 4.29 -8.02 -5.05
N PRO A 14 5.50 -7.51 -5.31
CA PRO A 14 5.67 -6.18 -5.90
C PRO A 14 4.91 -6.03 -7.22
N GLY A 15 4.11 -4.98 -7.32
CA GLY A 15 3.22 -4.69 -8.44
C GLY A 15 1.80 -5.23 -8.28
N GLU A 16 1.53 -6.05 -7.27
CA GLU A 16 0.21 -6.61 -7.07
C GLU A 16 -0.73 -5.68 -6.28
N PHE A 17 -2.02 -5.89 -6.52
CA PHE A 17 -3.13 -5.18 -5.92
C PHE A 17 -4.22 -6.20 -5.57
N TYR A 18 -4.84 -6.05 -4.41
CA TYR A 18 -5.98 -6.86 -4.04
C TYR A 18 -7.04 -6.01 -3.32
N PHE A 19 -8.30 -6.28 -3.61
CA PHE A 19 -9.46 -5.70 -2.94
C PHE A 19 -10.47 -6.81 -2.64
N GLY A 20 -10.97 -6.85 -1.41
CA GLY A 20 -11.87 -7.90 -0.93
C GLY A 20 -12.72 -7.43 0.24
N ASP A 21 -13.17 -8.38 1.04
CA ASP A 21 -14.06 -8.17 2.17
C ASP A 21 -13.54 -8.81 3.47
N ARG A 22 -14.38 -8.79 4.51
CA ARG A 22 -14.09 -9.26 5.86
C ARG A 22 -13.53 -10.67 5.96
N GLU A 23 -13.62 -11.51 4.93
CA GLU A 23 -13.07 -12.87 4.94
C GLU A 23 -11.63 -12.92 4.40
N THR A 24 -10.91 -11.79 4.42
CA THR A 24 -9.55 -11.69 3.86
C THR A 24 -8.54 -11.03 4.81
N ARG A 25 -7.35 -11.63 4.85
CA ARG A 25 -6.10 -11.05 5.35
C ARG A 25 -5.15 -10.83 4.18
N ILE A 26 -4.56 -9.65 4.09
CA ILE A 26 -3.59 -9.29 3.04
C ILE A 26 -2.23 -9.01 3.68
N ARG A 27 -1.16 -9.59 3.14
CA ARG A 27 0.21 -9.45 3.64
C ARG A 27 1.16 -9.02 2.54
N THR A 28 2.22 -8.30 2.91
CA THR A 28 3.34 -8.04 2.01
C THR A 28 4.62 -7.72 2.78
N ILE A 29 5.75 -7.67 2.06
CA ILE A 29 7.04 -7.25 2.60
C ILE A 29 7.53 -6.04 1.80
N LEU A 30 7.83 -4.95 2.50
CA LEU A 30 8.23 -3.68 1.91
C LEU A 30 9.68 -3.34 2.26
N GLY A 31 10.50 -3.20 1.22
CA GLY A 31 11.75 -2.45 1.27
C GLY A 31 11.53 -0.99 0.92
N SER A 32 12.10 -0.54 -0.20
CA SER A 32 11.93 0.81 -0.76
C SER A 32 10.54 1.06 -1.38
N CYS A 33 9.80 -0.01 -1.64
CA CYS A 33 8.44 0.04 -2.15
C CYS A 33 7.45 0.58 -1.10
N VAL A 34 6.24 0.93 -1.54
CA VAL A 34 5.21 1.48 -0.67
C VAL A 34 3.90 0.72 -0.86
N SER A 35 3.18 0.53 0.24
CA SER A 35 1.85 -0.03 0.26
C SER A 35 0.86 0.96 0.84
N ILE A 36 -0.30 1.05 0.19
CA ILE A 36 -1.46 1.79 0.66
C ILE A 36 -2.52 0.75 1.03
N THR A 37 -3.15 0.91 2.19
CA THR A 37 -4.34 0.16 2.60
C THR A 37 -5.56 1.08 2.63
N LEU A 38 -6.68 0.63 2.06
CA LEU A 38 -7.99 1.27 2.19
C LEU A 38 -8.92 0.32 2.94
N TRP A 39 -9.63 0.81 3.95
CA TRP A 39 -10.61 0.02 4.67
C TRP A 39 -11.90 0.79 4.96
N HIS A 40 -13.05 0.22 4.60
CA HIS A 40 -14.35 0.80 4.90
C HIS A 40 -14.93 0.20 6.20
N PRO A 41 -15.07 0.97 7.30
CA PRO A 41 -15.42 0.44 8.61
C PRO A 41 -16.84 -0.13 8.73
N LYS A 42 -17.81 0.41 7.98
CA LYS A 42 -19.20 -0.09 8.01
C LYS A 42 -19.41 -1.31 7.12
N LYS A 43 -18.78 -1.33 5.93
CA LYS A 43 -18.95 -2.41 4.94
C LYS A 43 -17.96 -3.55 5.11
N HIS A 44 -16.87 -3.35 5.85
CA HIS A 44 -15.76 -4.30 6.00
C HIS A 44 -15.23 -4.78 4.64
N ILE A 45 -15.06 -3.82 3.74
CA ILE A 45 -14.41 -4.03 2.43
C ILE A 45 -13.19 -3.13 2.35
N GLY A 46 -12.21 -3.54 1.56
CA GLY A 46 -10.97 -2.80 1.47
C GLY A 46 -9.96 -3.48 0.58
N GLY A 47 -8.80 -2.86 0.46
CA GLY A 47 -7.75 -3.39 -0.37
C GLY A 47 -6.38 -2.85 -0.01
N MET A 48 -5.38 -3.47 -0.61
CA MET A 48 -3.98 -3.17 -0.41
C MET A 48 -3.25 -3.24 -1.75
N CYS A 49 -2.30 -2.34 -1.96
CA CYS A 49 -1.41 -2.37 -3.13
C CYS A 49 0.04 -2.54 -2.70
N HIS A 50 0.91 -2.94 -3.62
CA HIS A 50 2.36 -2.91 -3.46
C HIS A 50 2.98 -2.25 -4.69
N TYR A 51 3.10 -0.92 -4.70
CA TYR A 51 3.72 -0.23 -5.83
C TYR A 51 5.22 0.00 -5.61
N MET A 52 5.95 0.06 -6.73
CA MET A 52 7.41 0.19 -6.73
C MET A 52 7.90 1.51 -7.31
N LEU A 53 7.07 2.17 -8.13
CA LEU A 53 7.47 3.33 -8.92
C LEU A 53 6.40 4.42 -8.86
N PRO A 54 6.79 5.70 -9.03
CA PRO A 54 5.85 6.79 -8.83
C PRO A 54 4.84 6.95 -9.98
N LYS A 55 5.28 6.75 -11.23
CA LYS A 55 4.48 6.98 -12.43
C LYS A 55 4.95 6.13 -13.60
N ASN A 56 4.02 5.61 -14.40
CA ASN A 56 4.35 4.99 -15.68
C ASN A 56 4.57 6.07 -16.76
N LYS A 57 5.81 6.25 -17.21
CA LYS A 57 6.15 7.21 -18.28
C LYS A 57 5.78 6.73 -19.68
N ARG A 58 5.35 5.47 -19.84
CA ARG A 58 5.05 4.84 -21.13
C ARG A 58 3.56 4.64 -21.38
N HIS A 59 2.69 5.08 -20.46
CA HIS A 59 1.24 4.97 -20.63
C HIS A 59 0.75 5.93 -21.74
N GLY A 60 0.23 5.36 -22.83
CA GLY A 60 -0.70 6.05 -23.72
C GLY A 60 -2.11 6.06 -23.12
N HIS A 61 -3.03 6.83 -23.72
CA HIS A 61 -4.38 7.07 -23.19
C HIS A 61 -5.27 5.82 -22.93
N ASN A 62 -4.88 4.62 -23.40
CA ASN A 62 -5.66 3.37 -23.30
C ASN A 62 -4.89 2.17 -22.72
N ALA A 63 -3.74 2.37 -22.08
CA ALA A 63 -2.99 1.25 -21.52
C ALA A 63 -3.63 0.72 -20.22
N GLU A 64 -3.58 -0.60 -20.02
CA GLU A 64 -4.09 -1.27 -18.82
C GLU A 64 -3.40 -0.73 -17.56
N LEU A 65 -4.14 -0.68 -16.44
CA LEU A 65 -3.59 -0.23 -15.16
C LEU A 65 -2.57 -1.24 -14.64
N ASP A 66 -1.41 -0.76 -14.21
CA ASP A 66 -0.29 -1.56 -13.74
C ASP A 66 0.04 -1.21 -12.29
N GLY A 67 -0.22 -2.14 -11.38
CA GLY A 67 -0.05 -1.95 -9.93
C GLY A 67 1.39 -1.66 -9.48
N ARG A 68 2.39 -1.76 -10.37
CA ARG A 68 3.76 -1.31 -10.09
C ARG A 68 3.86 0.21 -9.91
N TYR A 69 2.90 0.98 -10.42
CA TYR A 69 2.94 2.44 -10.40
C TYR A 69 1.91 3.05 -9.46
N ALA A 70 2.33 4.04 -8.66
CA ALA A 70 1.47 4.66 -7.66
C ALA A 70 0.19 5.27 -8.28
N GLU A 71 0.30 6.00 -9.40
CA GLU A 71 -0.87 6.59 -10.11
C GLU A 71 -1.90 5.51 -10.48
N ASP A 72 -1.45 4.42 -11.08
CA ASP A 72 -2.31 3.32 -11.51
C ASP A 72 -2.97 2.61 -10.31
N THR A 73 -2.27 2.43 -9.19
CA THR A 73 -2.88 1.84 -7.97
C THR A 73 -4.00 2.69 -7.41
N ILE A 74 -3.90 4.01 -7.50
CA ILE A 74 -4.99 4.92 -7.08
C ILE A 74 -6.19 4.75 -8.01
N HIS A 75 -5.96 4.63 -9.32
CA HIS A 75 -7.05 4.33 -10.27
C HIS A 75 -7.71 2.98 -10.01
N LEU A 76 -6.92 1.95 -9.65
CA LEU A 76 -7.44 0.63 -9.24
C LEU A 76 -8.32 0.75 -7.98
N PHE A 77 -7.88 1.48 -6.95
CA PHE A 77 -8.71 1.75 -5.78
C PHE A 77 -10.01 2.49 -6.13
N MET A 78 -9.92 3.53 -6.96
CA MET A 78 -11.10 4.29 -7.38
C MET A 78 -12.10 3.44 -8.18
N HIS A 79 -11.62 2.48 -8.98
CA HIS A 79 -12.47 1.50 -9.65
C HIS A 79 -13.28 0.67 -8.64
N GLU A 80 -12.62 0.09 -7.64
CA GLU A 80 -13.28 -0.74 -6.63
C GLU A 80 -14.22 0.06 -5.72
N ILE A 81 -13.86 1.30 -5.36
CA ILE A 81 -14.73 2.24 -4.63
C ILE A 81 -16.02 2.50 -5.41
N LYS A 82 -15.91 2.75 -6.72
CA LYS A 82 -17.05 2.98 -7.61
C LYS A 82 -17.93 1.74 -7.72
N LYS A 83 -17.33 0.57 -7.95
CA LYS A 83 -18.02 -0.72 -8.02
C LYS A 83 -18.77 -1.05 -6.72
N SER A 84 -18.18 -0.68 -5.59
CA SER A 84 -18.75 -0.85 -4.24
C SER A 84 -19.82 0.20 -3.88
N ARG A 85 -20.04 1.21 -4.74
CA ARG A 85 -20.96 2.33 -4.52
C ARG A 85 -20.67 3.04 -3.18
N THR A 86 -19.44 3.50 -3.05
CA THR A 86 -18.89 4.20 -1.88
C THR A 86 -18.08 5.41 -2.34
N HIS A 87 -17.59 6.21 -1.41
CA HIS A 87 -16.76 7.39 -1.69
C HIS A 87 -15.40 7.27 -1.00
N PRO A 88 -14.35 7.94 -1.51
CA PRO A 88 -13.02 7.94 -0.88
C PRO A 88 -13.02 8.28 0.62
N HIS A 89 -13.87 9.21 1.05
CA HIS A 89 -13.97 9.62 2.45
C HIS A 89 -14.61 8.57 3.38
N ASP A 90 -15.21 7.52 2.82
CA ASP A 90 -15.76 6.39 3.59
C ASP A 90 -14.66 5.43 4.05
N TYR A 91 -13.43 5.57 3.55
CA TYR A 91 -12.32 4.66 3.81
C TYR A 91 -11.30 5.25 4.77
N GLU A 92 -10.86 4.43 5.73
CA GLU A 92 -9.65 4.66 6.49
C GLU A 92 -8.44 4.30 5.64
N VAL A 93 -7.51 5.23 5.49
CA VAL A 93 -6.29 5.03 4.71
C VAL A 93 -5.09 4.94 5.62
N LYS A 94 -4.25 3.93 5.40
CA LYS A 94 -2.94 3.81 6.06
C LYS A 94 -1.89 3.52 5.00
N ILE A 95 -0.66 3.97 5.23
CA ILE A 95 0.41 3.88 4.23
C ILE A 95 1.74 3.49 4.88
N PHE A 96 2.47 2.57 4.24
CA PHE A 96 3.67 1.93 4.81
C PHE A 96 4.76 1.78 3.75
N GLY A 97 6.03 1.77 4.15
CA GLY A 97 7.13 1.41 3.25
C GLY A 97 8.25 2.45 3.19
N GLY A 98 8.87 2.60 2.03
CA GLY A 98 9.97 3.56 1.82
C GLY A 98 11.23 3.27 2.64
N GLY A 99 11.46 2.02 3.04
CA GLY A 99 12.64 1.63 3.81
C GLY A 99 13.89 1.54 2.93
N ASN A 100 15.04 1.87 3.51
CA ASN A 100 16.34 1.70 2.87
C ASN A 100 16.95 0.33 3.21
N GLN A 101 16.93 -0.59 2.26
CA GLN A 101 17.53 -1.93 2.43
C GLN A 101 19.04 -1.95 2.21
N PHE A 102 19.61 -0.89 1.62
CA PHE A 102 21.02 -0.81 1.26
C PHE A 102 21.59 0.57 1.65
N PRO A 103 21.71 0.87 2.97
CA PRO A 103 22.23 2.16 3.44
C PRO A 103 23.65 2.45 2.97
N ASP A 104 24.46 1.41 2.74
CA ASP A 104 25.85 1.53 2.29
C ASP A 104 25.99 1.63 0.75
N GLN A 105 24.88 1.58 0.00
CA GLN A 105 24.89 1.65 -1.47
C GLN A 105 24.02 2.77 -2.05
N ASP A 106 24.43 3.21 -3.25
CA ASP A 106 23.78 4.04 -4.26
C ASP A 106 22.66 5.00 -3.78
N LYS A 107 22.98 6.30 -3.69
CA LYS A 107 22.04 7.41 -3.40
C LYS A 107 20.80 7.41 -4.30
N ARG A 108 20.86 6.78 -5.48
CA ARG A 108 19.72 6.65 -6.40
C ARG A 108 18.59 5.80 -5.83
N VAL A 109 18.88 4.71 -5.09
CA VAL A 109 17.83 3.87 -4.47
C VAL A 109 17.07 4.66 -3.40
N PHE A 110 17.81 5.40 -2.58
CA PHE A 110 17.24 6.32 -1.60
C PHE A 110 16.34 7.38 -2.24
N SER A 111 16.73 7.92 -3.40
CA SER A 111 15.90 8.89 -4.13
C SER A 111 14.57 8.29 -4.63
N VAL A 112 14.52 7.00 -4.95
CA VAL A 112 13.29 6.33 -5.41
C VAL A 112 12.33 6.07 -4.26
N SER A 113 12.83 5.64 -3.09
CA SER A 113 11.97 5.46 -1.91
C SER A 113 11.29 6.75 -1.48
N ASP A 114 12.05 7.85 -1.42
CA ASP A 114 11.50 9.16 -1.04
C ASP A 114 10.47 9.65 -2.05
N GLN A 115 10.76 9.48 -3.35
CA GLN A 115 9.80 9.80 -4.42
C GLN A 115 8.53 8.96 -4.32
N ASN A 116 8.64 7.67 -4.02
CA ASN A 116 7.48 6.78 -3.87
C ASN A 116 6.60 7.22 -2.70
N VAL A 117 7.20 7.55 -1.56
CA VAL A 117 6.46 8.02 -0.38
C VAL A 117 5.76 9.35 -0.67
N GLU A 118 6.50 10.30 -1.24
CA GLU A 118 5.96 11.63 -1.55
C GLU A 118 4.81 11.54 -2.55
N VAL A 119 4.98 10.77 -3.64
CA VAL A 119 3.93 10.63 -4.64
C VAL A 119 2.69 9.95 -4.06
N GLY A 120 2.86 8.95 -3.19
CA GLY A 120 1.75 8.26 -2.53
C GLY A 120 0.91 9.22 -1.70
N ARG A 121 1.56 10.01 -0.83
CA ARG A 121 0.88 11.03 -0.02
C ARG A 121 0.15 12.06 -0.88
N ARG A 122 0.84 12.57 -1.91
CA ARG A 122 0.27 13.57 -2.83
C ARG A 122 -0.95 13.03 -3.56
N LEU A 123 -0.88 11.82 -4.12
CA LEU A 123 -1.99 11.23 -4.87
C LEU A 123 -3.19 10.94 -3.97
N LEU A 124 -2.96 10.45 -2.74
CA LEU A 124 -4.03 10.25 -1.76
C LEU A 124 -4.76 11.56 -1.46
N ALA A 125 -4.01 12.63 -1.18
CA ALA A 125 -4.60 13.95 -0.93
C ALA A 125 -5.38 14.48 -2.15
N GLN A 126 -4.83 14.35 -3.37
CA GLN A 126 -5.49 14.78 -4.61
C GLN A 126 -6.81 14.05 -4.87
N HIS A 127 -6.94 12.80 -4.46
CA HIS A 127 -8.14 11.99 -4.66
C HIS A 127 -9.10 12.01 -3.46
N GLY A 128 -8.86 12.90 -2.48
CA GLY A 128 -9.76 13.12 -1.35
C GLY A 128 -9.65 12.09 -0.23
N PHE A 129 -8.58 11.28 -0.21
CA PHE A 129 -8.30 10.37 0.89
C PHE A 129 -7.63 11.10 2.05
N LYS A 130 -7.93 10.67 3.28
CA LYS A 130 -7.27 11.15 4.49
C LYS A 130 -6.46 10.02 5.11
N ILE A 131 -5.15 10.22 5.23
CA ILE A 131 -4.25 9.26 5.87
C ILE A 131 -4.53 9.27 7.39
N LYS A 132 -4.94 8.13 7.92
CA LYS A 132 -5.19 7.90 9.36
C LYS A 132 -3.91 7.51 10.10
N SER A 133 -3.00 6.80 9.44
CA SER A 133 -1.73 6.37 10.02
C SER A 133 -0.69 6.12 8.93
N GLU A 134 0.59 6.31 9.26
CA GLU A 134 1.68 5.96 8.37
C GLU A 134 2.89 5.40 9.13
N HIS A 135 3.67 4.54 8.48
CA HIS A 135 4.99 4.11 8.97
C HIS A 135 5.98 3.97 7.81
N MET A 136 6.87 4.96 7.68
CA MET A 136 7.69 5.22 6.50
C MET A 136 9.18 5.29 6.81
N GLY A 137 10.03 5.14 5.79
CA GLY A 137 11.46 5.48 5.87
C GLY A 137 12.29 4.47 6.68
N GLY A 138 13.40 4.91 7.25
CA GLY A 138 14.27 4.08 8.10
C GLY A 138 15.00 2.96 7.35
N ASN A 139 15.84 2.20 8.06
CA ASN A 139 16.67 1.15 7.49
C ASN A 139 16.01 -0.23 7.60
N GLY A 140 16.24 -1.11 6.62
CA GLY A 140 15.69 -2.47 6.61
C GLY A 140 14.35 -2.58 5.90
N HIS A 141 13.48 -3.49 6.37
CA HIS A 141 12.22 -3.82 5.69
C HIS A 141 11.06 -3.95 6.68
N ARG A 142 9.82 -3.89 6.16
CA ARG A 142 8.59 -4.01 6.93
C ARG A 142 7.77 -5.19 6.44
N ASN A 143 7.33 -6.03 7.37
CA ASN A 143 6.28 -7.02 7.11
C ASN A 143 4.96 -6.37 7.50
N ILE A 144 4.04 -6.29 6.55
CA ILE A 144 2.71 -5.70 6.74
C ILE A 144 1.68 -6.83 6.70
N MET A 145 0.75 -6.79 7.64
CA MET A 145 -0.43 -7.65 7.67
C MET A 145 -1.66 -6.78 7.90
N PHE A 146 -2.68 -6.97 7.08
CA PHE A 146 -3.89 -6.15 7.06
C PHE A 146 -5.13 -7.03 7.05
N ASP A 147 -5.98 -6.83 8.04
CA ASP A 147 -7.19 -7.63 8.26
C ASP A 147 -8.43 -6.85 7.87
N LEU A 148 -9.18 -7.33 6.87
CA LEU A 148 -10.35 -6.62 6.37
C LEU A 148 -11.56 -6.70 7.30
N TRP A 149 -11.58 -7.62 8.27
CA TRP A 149 -12.65 -7.70 9.27
C TRP A 149 -12.57 -6.63 10.36
N SER A 150 -11.38 -6.09 10.65
CA SER A 150 -11.20 -5.07 11.70
C SER A 150 -10.61 -3.76 11.22
N GLY A 151 -9.95 -3.77 10.04
CA GLY A 151 -9.20 -2.63 9.56
C GLY A 151 -7.80 -2.51 10.18
N ASP A 152 -7.43 -3.44 11.04
CA ASP A 152 -6.14 -3.41 11.73
C ASP A 152 -5.00 -3.73 10.78
N VAL A 153 -3.89 -3.01 11.00
CA VAL A 153 -2.66 -3.24 10.25
C VAL A 153 -1.52 -3.42 11.25
N TRP A 154 -0.89 -4.60 11.20
CA TRP A 154 0.31 -4.89 11.98
C TRP A 154 1.54 -4.64 11.13
N VAL A 155 2.51 -3.98 11.75
CA VAL A 155 3.79 -3.64 11.11
C VAL A 155 4.90 -4.24 11.94
N LYS A 156 5.65 -5.17 11.35
CA LYS A 156 6.92 -5.64 11.91
C LYS A 156 8.06 -5.06 11.11
N HIS A 157 8.69 -4.03 11.64
CA HIS A 157 9.90 -3.44 11.06
C HIS A 157 11.12 -4.22 11.56
N VAL A 158 11.87 -4.77 10.61
CA VAL A 158 13.13 -5.45 10.85
C VAL A 158 14.24 -4.52 10.38
N GLU A 159 14.97 -3.95 11.33
CA GLU A 159 16.11 -3.09 11.05
C GLU A 159 17.26 -3.90 10.46
N LYS A 160 18.01 -3.29 9.54
CA LYS A 160 19.27 -3.86 9.07
C LYS A 160 20.35 -3.48 10.08
N VAL A 161 20.96 -4.48 10.71
CA VAL A 161 22.16 -4.28 11.52
C VAL A 161 23.26 -3.79 10.59
N MET A 162 23.73 -2.56 10.78
CA MET A 162 24.93 -2.08 10.08
C MET A 162 26.10 -2.90 10.61
N MET A 163 26.80 -3.62 9.72
CA MET A 163 28.05 -4.25 10.12
C MET A 163 29.08 -3.12 10.34
N PRO A 164 29.80 -3.11 11.47
CA PRO A 164 30.75 -2.07 11.80
C PRO A 164 31.92 -1.98 10.81
#